data_AF-A0A8I2J3R5-F1
#
_entry.id   AF-A0A8I2J3R5-F1
#
_cell.length_a   1.000
_cell.length_b   1.000
_cell.length_c   1.000
_cell.angle_alpha   90.00
_cell.angle_beta   90.00
_cell.angle_gamma   90.00
#
_symmetry.space_group_name_H-M   'P 1'
#
loop_
_entity.id
_entity.type
_entity.pdbx_description
1 polymer ?
#
loop_
_entity_poly.entity_id
_entity_poly.type
_entity_poly.pdbx_seq_one_letter_code
_entity_poly.pdbx_strand_id
1 'polypeptide(L)'
;MDGEINRAGLTHPLAASGEIQEAPSLAAIDPGWDCPWPLDWQRHYRHLAHLAADEPGGILPDIAPGVLMDGDDIGRWLERQKNPRTWKQLSTEQQERLSRLGVQPAQAPPPAPATKGAAKGPTKAQQAFQRGLTALAQWVEREGAQRPVPRGAVVELVVDGEAEPVPVRLGVWVSNIRARRDKLTAEQLDALQELGVEWA
;
A
#
# COMPACT_ATOMS: atom_id res chain seq x y z
N MET A 1 6.90 -50.07 50.79
CA MET A 1 8.04 -49.78 51.69
C MET A 1 9.23 -49.50 50.80
N ASP A 2 9.36 -48.21 50.49
CA ASP A 2 10.62 -47.46 50.40
C ASP A 2 11.73 -48.04 49.53
N GLY A 3 11.69 -47.65 48.25
CA GLY A 3 12.82 -47.71 47.34
C GLY A 3 13.48 -46.33 47.22
N GLU A 4 14.10 -45.86 48.30
CA GLU A 4 14.97 -44.68 48.27
C GLU A 4 16.38 -45.15 47.88
N ILE A 5 16.83 -44.79 46.68
CA ILE A 5 18.22 -44.98 46.26
C ILE A 5 18.80 -43.62 45.89
N ASN A 6 19.43 -42.99 46.87
CA ASN A 6 20.23 -41.80 46.69
C ASN A 6 21.62 -42.16 46.13
N ARG A 7 21.92 -41.55 44.98
CA ARG A 7 23.20 -40.94 44.56
C ARG A 7 24.52 -41.64 44.91
N ALA A 8 25.21 -42.13 43.87
CA ALA A 8 26.65 -41.93 43.72
C ALA A 8 27.10 -42.01 42.23
N GLY A 9 27.64 -40.89 41.75
CA GLY A 9 28.68 -40.74 40.71
C GLY A 9 28.66 -41.60 39.45
N LEU A 10 28.32 -40.99 38.31
CA LEU A 10 28.93 -41.29 37.03
C LEU A 10 29.10 -39.99 36.23
N THR A 11 30.30 -39.44 36.32
CA THR A 11 30.84 -38.46 35.39
C THR A 11 30.82 -39.07 33.98
N HIS A 12 30.12 -38.46 33.04
CA HIS A 12 30.35 -38.62 31.60
C HIS A 12 30.28 -37.24 30.92
N PRO A 13 31.08 -37.04 29.85
CA PRO A 13 31.68 -35.74 29.53
C PRO A 13 30.83 -34.86 28.60
N LEU A 14 31.18 -33.58 28.61
CA LEU A 14 30.85 -32.53 27.64
C LEU A 14 30.98 -33.00 26.18
N ALA A 15 29.89 -32.95 25.40
CA ALA A 15 29.89 -32.53 23.99
C ALA A 15 28.48 -32.63 23.38
N ALA A 16 27.81 -31.48 23.24
CA ALA A 16 27.06 -31.08 22.04
C ALA A 16 26.67 -29.62 22.27
N SER A 17 27.66 -28.74 22.14
CA SER A 17 27.38 -27.33 21.83
C SER A 17 26.73 -27.33 20.45
N GLY A 18 25.40 -27.43 20.43
CA GLY A 18 24.64 -26.93 19.30
C GLY A 18 24.84 -25.43 19.32
N GLU A 19 25.81 -24.96 18.53
CA GLU A 19 25.99 -23.55 18.21
C GLU A 19 24.65 -23.07 17.64
N ILE A 20 23.84 -22.41 18.48
CA ILE A 20 22.81 -21.53 17.95
C ILE A 20 23.62 -20.42 17.29
N GLN A 21 23.85 -20.56 15.98
CA GLN A 21 24.44 -19.50 15.17
C GLN A 21 23.67 -18.24 15.50
N GLU A 22 24.36 -17.23 16.03
CA GLU A 22 23.77 -15.96 16.40
C GLU A 22 23.06 -15.42 15.16
N ALA A 23 21.72 -15.46 15.17
CA ALA A 23 20.94 -14.90 14.09
C ALA A 23 21.37 -13.44 13.91
N PRO A 24 21.52 -12.93 12.67
CA PRO A 24 21.75 -11.51 12.46
C PRO A 24 20.72 -10.74 13.29
N SER A 25 21.20 -9.79 14.10
CA SER A 25 20.32 -8.96 14.93
C SER A 25 19.15 -8.49 14.07
N LEU A 26 17.90 -8.68 14.52
CA LEU A 26 16.71 -8.37 13.72
C LEU A 26 16.71 -6.93 13.18
N ALA A 27 17.40 -6.00 13.86
CA ALA A 27 17.67 -4.63 13.42
C ALA A 27 18.48 -4.51 12.11
N ALA A 28 19.33 -5.49 11.78
CA ALA A 28 20.09 -5.53 10.53
C ALA A 28 19.23 -6.02 9.35
N ILE A 29 18.18 -6.80 9.61
CA ILE A 29 17.23 -7.28 8.61
C ILE A 29 16.09 -6.28 8.41
N ASP A 30 15.56 -5.72 9.51
CA ASP A 30 14.54 -4.69 9.52
C ASP A 30 14.98 -3.55 10.47
N PRO A 31 15.57 -2.47 9.94
CA PRO A 31 15.94 -1.29 10.74
C PRO A 31 14.76 -0.62 11.47
N GLY A 32 13.51 -1.02 11.21
CA GLY A 32 12.31 -0.56 11.91
C GLY A 32 11.74 -1.54 12.93
N TRP A 33 12.40 -2.67 13.21
CA TRP A 33 11.88 -3.72 14.10
C TRP A 33 11.69 -3.26 15.56
N ASP A 34 12.51 -2.31 16.04
CA ASP A 34 12.41 -1.69 17.38
C ASP A 34 11.89 -0.23 17.28
N CYS A 35 10.94 0.02 16.37
CA CYS A 35 10.37 1.36 16.23
C CYS A 35 9.51 1.70 17.45
N PRO A 36 9.71 2.87 18.11
CA PRO A 36 8.97 3.27 19.32
C PRO A 36 7.53 3.73 19.03
N TRP A 37 7.01 3.48 17.83
CA TRP A 37 5.72 4.00 17.39
C TRP A 37 4.59 3.03 17.62
N PRO A 38 3.36 3.54 17.81
CA PRO A 38 2.17 2.71 17.90
C PRO A 38 2.05 1.72 16.73
N LEU A 39 1.69 0.47 17.02
CA LEU A 39 1.56 -0.60 16.01
C LEU A 39 0.53 -0.25 14.93
N ASP A 40 -0.49 0.55 15.23
CA ASP A 40 -1.42 1.05 14.23
C ASP A 40 -0.71 1.93 13.21
N TRP A 41 0.16 2.86 13.63
CA TRP A 41 0.91 3.70 12.70
C TRP A 41 1.81 2.86 11.79
N GLN A 42 2.52 1.88 12.36
CA GLN A 42 3.40 1.00 11.60
C GLN A 42 2.65 0.19 10.55
N ARG A 43 1.48 -0.37 10.91
CA ARG A 43 0.64 -1.15 9.99
C ARG A 43 0.14 -0.31 8.81
N HIS A 44 -0.40 0.88 9.09
CA HIS A 44 -0.86 1.78 8.04
C HIS A 44 0.28 2.24 7.13
N TYR A 45 1.44 2.58 7.71
CA TYR A 45 2.62 2.94 6.94
C TYR A 45 3.10 1.79 6.05
N ARG A 46 3.09 0.53 6.53
CA ARG A 46 3.46 -0.63 5.72
C ARG A 46 2.54 -0.81 4.51
N HIS A 47 1.23 -0.60 4.67
CA HIS A 47 0.30 -0.62 3.54
C HIS A 47 0.67 0.45 2.51
N LEU A 48 0.95 1.67 2.95
CA LEU A 48 1.36 2.75 2.05
C LEU A 48 2.71 2.48 1.37
N ALA A 49 3.71 2.02 2.11
CA ALA A 49 5.02 1.68 1.56
C ALA A 49 4.93 0.55 0.53
N HIS A 50 4.11 -0.46 0.79
CA HIS A 50 3.88 -1.55 -0.17
C HIS A 50 3.16 -1.07 -1.43
N LEU A 51 2.21 -0.14 -1.30
CA LEU A 51 1.54 0.47 -2.45
C LEU A 51 2.50 1.29 -3.30
N ALA A 52 3.35 2.07 -2.66
CA ALA A 52 4.27 2.97 -3.34
C ALA A 52 5.41 2.22 -4.06
N ALA A 53 5.81 1.04 -3.57
CA ALA A 53 6.93 0.28 -4.13
C ALA A 53 6.77 -0.09 -5.61
N ASP A 54 5.53 -0.26 -6.06
CA ASP A 54 5.20 -0.63 -7.45
C ASP A 54 4.80 0.57 -8.31
N GLU A 55 4.81 1.77 -7.73
CA GLU A 55 4.37 2.98 -8.40
C GLU A 55 5.60 3.75 -8.94
N PRO A 56 5.46 4.44 -10.08
CA PRO A 56 6.56 5.19 -10.67
C PRO A 56 7.19 6.18 -9.68
N GLY A 57 8.48 5.96 -9.38
CA GLY A 57 9.25 6.79 -8.47
C GLY A 57 9.02 6.53 -6.99
N GLY A 58 8.34 5.45 -6.60
CA GLY A 58 8.12 5.12 -5.19
C GLY A 58 7.13 6.05 -4.49
N ILE A 59 6.27 6.73 -5.26
CA ILE A 59 5.34 7.75 -4.77
C ILE A 59 3.94 7.19 -4.69
N LEU A 60 3.23 7.50 -3.61
CA LEU A 60 1.85 7.08 -3.44
C LEU A 60 0.94 7.68 -4.53
N PRO A 61 0.04 6.86 -5.10
CA PRO A 61 -1.05 7.38 -5.89
C PRO A 61 -2.03 8.12 -4.97
N ASP A 62 -2.96 8.85 -5.57
CA ASP A 62 -3.97 9.58 -4.80
C ASP A 62 -5.01 8.60 -4.21
N ILE A 63 -4.88 8.28 -2.91
CA ILE A 63 -5.75 7.33 -2.18
C ILE A 63 -6.92 8.04 -1.53
N ALA A 64 -8.13 7.67 -1.94
CA ALA A 64 -9.38 8.23 -1.43
C ALA A 64 -9.71 7.72 -0.03
N PRO A 65 -10.36 8.52 0.82
CA PRO A 65 -10.96 8.04 2.06
C PRO A 65 -11.98 6.92 1.77
N GLY A 66 -12.00 5.89 2.61
CA GLY A 66 -12.85 4.70 2.43
C GLY A 66 -12.16 3.56 1.68
N VAL A 67 -10.95 3.76 1.14
CA VAL A 67 -10.10 2.64 0.70
C VAL A 67 -9.60 1.91 1.93
N LEU A 68 -10.19 0.74 2.19
CA LEU A 68 -9.74 -0.15 3.26
C LEU A 68 -8.38 -0.76 2.91
N MET A 69 -7.71 -1.49 3.80
CA MET A 69 -6.59 -2.45 3.60
C MET A 69 -6.56 -3.31 4.86
N ASP A 70 -6.82 -4.62 4.75
CA ASP A 70 -6.93 -5.52 5.92
C ASP A 70 -7.86 -4.98 7.03
N GLY A 71 -8.93 -4.27 6.64
CA GLY A 71 -9.91 -3.65 7.54
C GLY A 71 -9.63 -2.19 7.90
N ASP A 72 -8.46 -1.65 7.56
CA ASP A 72 -8.09 -0.27 7.87
C ASP A 72 -8.39 0.71 6.75
N ASP A 73 -9.08 1.81 7.04
CA ASP A 73 -9.25 2.93 6.10
C ASP A 73 -7.94 3.72 5.94
N ILE A 74 -7.06 3.24 5.06
CA ILE A 74 -5.75 3.84 4.80
C ILE A 74 -5.86 5.21 4.17
N GLY A 75 -6.92 5.49 3.42
CA GLY A 75 -7.16 6.82 2.83
C GLY A 75 -7.50 7.86 3.89
N ARG A 76 -8.41 7.53 4.81
CA ARG A 76 -8.77 8.41 5.94
C ARG A 76 -7.63 8.56 6.93
N TRP A 77 -6.85 7.51 7.15
CA TRP A 77 -5.62 7.61 7.93
C TRP A 77 -4.62 8.55 7.27
N LEU A 78 -4.40 8.43 5.95
CA LEU A 78 -3.51 9.30 5.19
C LEU A 78 -3.93 10.77 5.24
N GLU A 79 -5.23 11.06 5.09
CA GLU A 79 -5.77 12.42 5.28
C GLU A 79 -5.45 12.98 6.67
N ARG A 80 -5.62 12.15 7.71
CA ARG A 80 -5.31 12.55 9.09
C ARG A 80 -3.83 12.88 9.26
N GLN A 81 -2.92 12.11 8.65
CA GLN A 81 -1.48 12.40 8.70
C GLN A 81 -1.16 13.74 8.05
N LYS A 82 -1.80 14.07 6.92
CA LYS A 82 -1.62 15.36 6.23
C LYS A 82 -2.13 16.57 7.01
N ASN A 83 -2.97 16.39 8.04
CA ASN A 83 -3.44 17.51 8.85
C ASN A 83 -2.24 18.20 9.55
N PRO A 84 -2.05 19.53 9.43
CA PRO A 84 -0.90 20.23 10.02
C PRO A 84 -0.73 20.03 11.52
N ARG A 85 -1.83 19.86 12.26
CA ARG A 85 -1.79 19.60 13.71
C ARG A 85 -1.24 18.20 13.98
N THR A 86 -1.73 17.18 13.26
CA THR A 86 -1.24 15.81 13.37
C THR A 86 0.21 15.73 12.92
N TRP A 87 0.55 16.34 11.77
CA TRP A 87 1.90 16.33 11.22
C TRP A 87 2.94 16.89 12.19
N LYS A 88 2.62 17.98 12.90
CA LYS A 88 3.50 18.55 13.95
C LYS A 88 3.71 17.64 15.17
N GLN A 89 2.82 16.66 15.39
CA GLN A 89 2.95 15.69 16.47
C GLN A 89 3.74 14.44 16.05
N LEU A 90 3.95 14.24 14.74
CA LEU A 90 4.78 13.15 14.23
C LEU A 90 6.26 13.41 14.54
N SER A 91 6.99 12.35 14.86
CA SER A 91 8.44 12.43 14.98
C SER A 91 9.07 12.80 13.63
N THR A 92 10.29 13.34 13.67
CA THR A 92 11.05 13.67 12.44
C THR A 92 11.13 12.48 11.49
N GLU A 93 11.40 11.28 12.03
CA GLU A 93 11.52 10.08 11.22
C GLU A 93 10.17 9.63 10.62
N GLN A 94 9.05 9.80 11.33
CA GLN A 94 7.71 9.56 10.78
C GLN A 94 7.41 10.53 9.62
N GLN A 95 7.77 11.80 9.76
CA GLN A 95 7.61 12.81 8.71
C GLN A 95 8.49 12.49 7.49
N GLU A 96 9.73 12.06 7.71
CA GLU A 96 10.66 11.65 6.63
C GLU A 96 10.14 10.43 5.88
N ARG A 97 9.68 9.40 6.59
CA ARG A 97 9.11 8.18 6.01
C ARG A 97 7.88 8.50 5.16
N LEU A 98 6.96 9.32 5.65
CA LEU A 98 5.80 9.78 4.87
C LEU A 98 6.22 10.66 3.68
N SER A 99 7.22 11.53 3.84
CA SER A 99 7.73 12.39 2.77
C SER A 99 8.37 11.61 1.62
N ARG A 100 9.06 10.50 1.92
CA ARG A 100 9.62 9.59 0.90
C ARG A 100 8.53 8.97 0.02
N LEU A 101 7.33 8.79 0.56
CA LEU A 101 6.16 8.32 -0.17
C LEU A 101 5.42 9.46 -0.91
N GLY A 102 5.96 10.69 -0.88
CA GLY A 102 5.35 11.89 -1.47
C GLY A 102 4.26 12.54 -0.61
N VAL A 103 4.07 12.10 0.64
CA VAL A 103 3.09 12.69 1.55
C VAL A 103 3.67 13.96 2.16
N GLN A 104 2.94 15.06 2.06
CA GLN A 104 3.29 16.35 2.63
C GLN A 104 2.13 16.88 3.48
N PRO A 105 2.40 17.68 4.53
CA PRO A 105 1.33 18.31 5.29
C PRO A 105 0.50 19.20 4.36
N ALA A 106 -0.81 19.20 4.56
CA ALA A 106 -1.71 20.09 3.85
C ALA A 106 -1.35 21.53 4.20
N GLN A 107 -0.68 22.23 3.30
CA GLN A 107 -0.57 23.69 3.40
C GLN A 107 -1.98 24.25 3.19
N ALA A 108 -2.35 25.28 3.96
CA ALA A 108 -3.59 26.02 3.71
C ALA A 108 -3.65 26.35 2.21
N PRO A 109 -4.76 26.04 1.52
CA PRO A 109 -4.78 26.12 0.07
C PRO A 109 -4.42 27.56 -0.34
N PRO A 110 -3.33 27.78 -1.11
CA PRO A 110 -3.27 29.00 -1.89
C PRO A 110 -4.50 29.03 -2.79
N PRO A 111 -5.05 30.23 -3.11
CA PRO A 111 -6.20 30.32 -4.00
C PRO A 111 -5.92 29.49 -5.24
N ALA A 112 -6.88 28.65 -5.63
CA ALA A 112 -6.74 27.72 -6.72
C ALA A 112 -6.07 28.43 -7.91
N PRO A 113 -4.93 27.92 -8.43
CA PRO A 113 -4.38 28.50 -9.63
C PRO A 113 -5.46 28.38 -10.70
N ALA A 114 -6.01 29.53 -11.12
CA ALA A 114 -6.86 29.62 -12.29
C ALA A 114 -6.03 29.11 -13.46
N THR A 115 -6.24 27.86 -13.87
CA THR A 115 -5.53 27.24 -14.98
C THR A 115 -5.95 27.95 -16.27
N LYS A 116 -5.21 28.99 -16.61
CA LYS A 116 -5.19 29.54 -17.97
C LYS A 116 -4.47 28.53 -18.86
N GLY A 117 -5.24 27.88 -19.73
CA GLY A 117 -4.87 27.54 -21.11
C GLY A 117 -3.67 26.62 -21.39
N ALA A 118 -4.02 25.45 -21.96
CA ALA A 118 -3.33 24.74 -23.05
C ALA A 118 -2.03 23.93 -22.80
N ALA A 119 -2.13 22.59 -22.96
CA ALA A 119 -1.59 21.87 -24.13
C ALA A 119 -2.15 20.42 -24.18
N LYS A 120 -2.28 19.88 -25.41
CA LYS A 120 -2.85 18.57 -25.76
C LYS A 120 -2.08 17.40 -25.12
N GLY A 121 -2.77 16.65 -24.26
CA GLY A 121 -2.35 15.35 -23.74
C GLY A 121 -3.27 14.93 -22.58
N PRO A 122 -3.54 13.63 -22.39
CA PRO A 122 -4.30 13.18 -21.23
C PRO A 122 -3.55 13.55 -19.95
N THR A 123 -4.26 14.09 -18.96
CA THR A 123 -3.69 14.39 -17.64
C THR A 123 -3.17 13.10 -16.98
N LYS A 124 -2.25 13.22 -16.01
CA LYS A 124 -1.76 12.04 -15.25
C LYS A 124 -2.90 11.20 -14.64
N ALA A 125 -3.95 11.87 -14.15
CA ALA A 125 -5.13 11.21 -13.62
C ALA A 125 -5.90 10.42 -14.70
N GLN A 126 -6.06 11.00 -15.90
CA GLN A 126 -6.65 10.28 -17.03
C GLN A 126 -5.78 9.10 -17.47
N GLN A 127 -4.45 9.24 -17.50
CA GLN A 127 -3.54 8.13 -17.81
C GLN A 127 -3.65 7.00 -16.77
N ALA A 128 -3.69 7.33 -15.48
CA ALA A 128 -3.88 6.35 -14.41
C ALA A 128 -5.26 5.67 -14.47
N PHE A 129 -6.31 6.42 -14.83
CA PHE A 129 -7.64 5.86 -15.07
C PHE A 129 -7.61 4.87 -16.25
N GLN A 130 -7.02 5.25 -17.39
CA GLN A 130 -6.92 4.38 -18.56
C GLN A 130 -6.11 3.12 -18.28
N ARG A 131 -4.96 3.22 -17.58
CA ARG A 131 -4.20 2.06 -17.15
C ARG A 131 -5.05 1.12 -16.28
N GLY A 132 -5.75 1.66 -15.28
CA GLY A 132 -6.62 0.84 -14.44
C GLY A 132 -7.78 0.19 -15.19
N LEU A 133 -8.36 0.89 -16.18
CA LEU A 133 -9.40 0.34 -17.05
C LEU A 133 -8.86 -0.81 -17.91
N THR A 134 -7.67 -0.67 -18.49
CA THR A 134 -7.00 -1.76 -19.24
C THR A 134 -6.68 -2.96 -18.34
N ALA A 135 -6.19 -2.72 -17.12
CA ALA A 135 -5.94 -3.79 -16.15
C ALA A 135 -7.22 -4.53 -15.76
N LEU A 136 -8.32 -3.80 -15.61
CA LEU A 136 -9.63 -4.39 -15.34
C LEU A 136 -10.10 -5.24 -16.53
N ALA A 137 -9.96 -4.74 -17.76
CA ALA A 137 -10.33 -5.49 -18.96
C ALA A 137 -9.55 -6.82 -19.05
N GLN A 138 -8.22 -6.79 -18.85
CA GLN A 138 -7.40 -8.01 -18.83
C GLN A 138 -7.81 -8.98 -17.71
N TRP A 139 -8.17 -8.47 -16.52
CA TRP A 139 -8.70 -9.29 -15.45
C TRP A 139 -10.01 -9.97 -15.86
N VAL A 140 -10.94 -9.20 -16.43
CA VAL A 140 -12.25 -9.68 -16.89
C VAL A 140 -12.11 -10.73 -18.00
N GLU A 141 -11.18 -10.54 -18.93
CA GLU A 141 -10.89 -11.52 -19.98
C GLU A 141 -10.35 -12.84 -19.41
N ARG A 142 -9.49 -12.76 -18.40
CA ARG A 142 -8.87 -13.94 -17.77
C ARG A 142 -9.80 -14.68 -16.82
N GLU A 143 -10.56 -13.94 -16.02
CA GLU A 143 -11.25 -14.45 -14.84
C GLU A 143 -12.78 -14.44 -14.99
N GLY A 144 -13.28 -13.74 -16.01
CA GLY A 144 -14.70 -13.49 -16.27
C GLY A 144 -15.24 -12.28 -15.51
N ALA A 145 -16.15 -11.54 -16.15
CA ALA A 145 -16.80 -10.35 -15.58
C ALA A 145 -17.57 -10.61 -14.28
N GLN A 146 -17.97 -11.86 -14.03
CA GLN A 146 -18.72 -12.27 -12.85
C GLN A 146 -17.81 -12.43 -11.61
N ARG A 147 -16.49 -12.52 -11.78
CA ARG A 147 -15.57 -12.70 -10.67
C ARG A 147 -15.19 -11.33 -10.08
N PRO A 148 -15.55 -11.03 -8.81
CA PRO A 148 -15.17 -9.76 -8.20
C PRO A 148 -13.65 -9.67 -8.07
N VAL A 149 -13.11 -8.49 -8.36
CA VAL A 149 -11.67 -8.20 -8.23
C VAL A 149 -11.24 -8.35 -6.75
N PRO A 150 -10.35 -9.29 -6.42
CA PRO A 150 -9.82 -9.44 -5.07
C PRO A 150 -9.03 -8.21 -4.65
N ARG A 151 -9.02 -7.94 -3.35
CA ARG A 151 -8.40 -6.75 -2.76
C ARG A 151 -6.90 -6.60 -3.05
N GLY A 152 -6.18 -7.71 -3.08
CA GLY A 152 -4.75 -7.77 -3.39
C GLY A 152 -4.43 -8.02 -4.86
N ALA A 153 -5.41 -7.98 -5.76
CA ALA A 153 -5.18 -8.27 -7.18
C ALA A 153 -4.20 -7.26 -7.80
N VAL A 154 -3.18 -7.80 -8.45
CA VAL A 154 -2.19 -7.06 -9.24
C VAL A 154 -2.22 -7.59 -10.66
N VAL A 155 -2.27 -6.69 -11.64
CA VAL A 155 -2.24 -7.02 -13.07
C VAL A 155 -1.06 -6.30 -13.69
N GLU A 156 -0.18 -7.05 -14.35
CA GLU A 156 0.97 -6.49 -15.05
C GLU A 156 0.55 -6.05 -16.46
N LEU A 157 0.69 -4.76 -16.75
CA LEU A 157 0.36 -4.17 -18.04
C LEU A 157 1.61 -3.91 -18.86
N VAL A 158 1.67 -4.44 -20.07
CA VAL A 158 2.64 -3.97 -21.06
C VAL A 158 2.14 -2.64 -21.61
N VAL A 159 2.85 -1.55 -21.31
CA VAL A 159 2.52 -0.20 -21.79
C VAL A 159 3.46 0.13 -22.95
N ASP A 160 2.90 0.53 -24.09
CA ASP A 160 3.71 0.96 -25.26
C ASP A 160 4.66 2.09 -24.86
N GLY A 161 5.97 1.81 -24.95
CA GLY A 161 7.05 2.74 -24.59
C GLY A 161 7.73 2.46 -23.25
N GLU A 162 7.24 1.51 -22.45
CA GLU A 162 7.93 0.99 -21.27
C GLU A 162 8.52 -0.39 -21.55
N ALA A 163 9.80 -0.59 -21.21
CA ALA A 163 10.51 -1.85 -21.48
C ALA A 163 10.09 -2.99 -20.54
N GLU A 164 9.51 -2.65 -19.39
CA GLU A 164 9.06 -3.60 -18.38
C GLU A 164 7.55 -3.47 -18.16
N PRO A 165 6.84 -4.58 -17.87
CA PRO A 165 5.43 -4.54 -17.51
C PRO A 165 5.21 -3.67 -16.26
N VAL A 166 4.18 -2.82 -16.30
CA VAL A 166 3.79 -1.95 -15.20
C VAL A 166 2.80 -2.69 -14.30
N PRO A 167 3.14 -2.98 -13.04
CA PRO A 167 2.20 -3.57 -12.10
C PRO A 167 1.08 -2.58 -11.73
N VAL A 168 -0.18 -2.98 -11.94
CA VAL A 168 -1.36 -2.22 -11.53
C VAL A 168 -2.05 -2.94 -10.38
N ARG A 169 -2.11 -2.27 -9.21
CA ARG A 169 -2.84 -2.74 -8.01
C ARG A 169 -4.35 -2.63 -8.23
N LEU A 170 -4.91 -3.51 -9.06
CA LEU A 170 -6.29 -3.46 -9.52
C LEU A 170 -7.31 -3.43 -8.38
N GLY A 171 -7.12 -4.20 -7.31
CA GLY A 171 -8.05 -4.19 -6.17
C GLY A 171 -8.11 -2.83 -5.44
N VAL A 172 -6.98 -2.13 -5.37
CA VAL A 172 -6.88 -0.78 -4.78
C VAL A 172 -7.46 0.24 -5.73
N TRP A 173 -7.17 0.13 -7.02
CA TRP A 173 -7.71 0.99 -8.05
C TRP A 173 -9.24 0.92 -8.09
N VAL A 174 -9.84 -0.28 -8.13
CA VAL A 174 -11.31 -0.45 -8.07
C VAL A 174 -11.90 0.15 -6.79
N SER A 175 -11.23 -0.04 -5.65
CA SER A 175 -11.67 0.55 -4.37
C SER A 175 -11.65 2.10 -4.43
N ASN A 176 -10.60 2.69 -5.00
CA ASN A 176 -10.47 4.14 -5.20
C ASN A 176 -11.56 4.68 -6.14
N ILE A 177 -11.80 4.00 -7.26
CA ILE A 177 -12.82 4.37 -8.25
C ILE A 177 -14.21 4.36 -7.62
N ARG A 178 -14.53 3.34 -6.82
CA ARG A 178 -15.80 3.28 -6.06
C ARG A 178 -15.91 4.41 -5.05
N ALA A 179 -14.86 4.68 -4.29
CA ALA A 179 -14.83 5.76 -3.30
C ALA A 179 -15.01 7.16 -3.92
N ARG A 180 -14.64 7.34 -5.19
CA ARG A 180 -14.73 8.61 -5.93
C ARG A 180 -15.81 8.61 -7.01
N ARG A 181 -16.80 7.74 -6.92
CA ARG A 181 -17.88 7.61 -7.91
C ARG A 181 -18.51 8.97 -8.25
N ASP A 182 -18.70 9.84 -7.26
CA ASP A 182 -19.29 11.18 -7.42
C ASP A 182 -18.42 12.15 -8.25
N LYS A 183 -17.16 11.81 -8.51
CA LYS A 183 -16.20 12.60 -9.29
C LYS A 183 -15.99 12.08 -10.72
N LEU A 184 -16.60 10.96 -11.09
CA LEU A 184 -16.44 10.34 -12.42
C LEU A 184 -17.39 10.97 -13.43
N THR A 185 -16.95 11.04 -14.69
CA THR A 185 -17.83 11.45 -15.80
C THR A 185 -18.77 10.31 -16.19
N ALA A 186 -19.86 10.65 -16.91
CA ALA A 186 -20.80 9.64 -17.42
C ALA A 186 -20.09 8.59 -18.31
N GLU A 187 -19.18 9.03 -19.18
CA GLU A 187 -18.41 8.13 -20.06
C GLU A 187 -17.51 7.17 -19.25
N GLN A 188 -16.90 7.65 -18.16
CA GLN A 188 -16.08 6.80 -17.28
C GLN A 188 -16.94 5.77 -16.55
N LEU A 189 -18.14 6.16 -16.09
CA LEU A 189 -19.07 5.25 -15.43
C LEU A 189 -19.57 4.17 -16.39
N ASP A 190 -19.87 4.53 -17.64
CA ASP A 190 -20.32 3.62 -18.69
C ASP A 190 -19.23 2.57 -19.03
N ALA A 191 -18.00 3.02 -19.28
CA ALA A 191 -16.87 2.13 -19.55
C ALA A 191 -16.59 1.14 -18.40
N LEU A 192 -16.80 1.56 -17.14
CA LEU A 192 -16.67 0.68 -15.98
C LEU A 192 -17.83 -0.33 -15.88
N GLN A 193 -19.04 0.09 -16.25
CA GLN A 193 -20.22 -0.76 -16.27
C GLN A 193 -20.11 -1.85 -17.36
N GLU A 194 -19.58 -1.53 -18.53
CA GLU A 194 -19.31 -2.51 -19.60
C GLU A 194 -18.36 -3.63 -19.15
N LEU A 195 -17.41 -3.30 -18.26
CA LEU A 195 -16.47 -4.26 -17.67
C LEU A 195 -17.00 -4.97 -16.41
N GLY A 196 -18.29 -4.82 -16.08
CA GLY A 196 -18.94 -5.53 -14.98
C GLY A 196 -18.68 -4.92 -13.59
N VAL A 197 -18.23 -3.66 -13.49
CA VAL A 197 -18.17 -2.99 -12.19
C VAL A 197 -19.57 -2.60 -11.76
N GLU A 198 -20.17 -3.42 -10.90
CA GLU A 198 -21.45 -3.10 -10.31
C GLU A 198 -21.32 -2.03 -9.21
N TRP A 199 -22.28 -1.11 -9.22
CA TRP A 199 -22.41 -0.02 -8.27
C TRP A 199 -23.40 -0.43 -7.16
N ALA A 200 -22.95 -1.26 -6.23
CA ALA A 200 -23.70 -1.56 -5.00
C ALA A 200 -23.75 -0.35 -4.07
#